data_AF-A0A7C1JJI0-F1
#
_entry.id   AF-A0A7C1JJI0-F1
#
_cell.length_a   1.000
_cell.length_b   1.000
_cell.length_c   1.000
_cell.angle_alpha   90.00
_cell.angle_beta   90.00
_cell.angle_gamma   90.00
#
_symmetry.space_group_name_H-M   'P 1'
#
loop_
_entity.id
_entity.type
_entity.pdbx_description
1 polymer ?
#
loop_
_entity_poly.entity_id
_entity_poly.type
_entity_poly.pdbx_seq_one_letter_code
_entity_poly.pdbx_strand_id
1 'polypeptide(L)'
;MRSATYLQPGERRGCVGCHEPMATAAPARQLMAMKRQPSLIEPGPDGTRPMSYPRLVQPVLDRYCVSCHDGTQGPGKGRTDLSGTIDPPFTRSYRNLKPYLNWYAWGHGHHITLPGTLGADTSRLTAILSDKNHVGVKLDDQSLRKLYLWMDANVPFYGTYWPEEQAAQLKGAAVDPPALQ
;
A
#
# COMPACT_ATOMS: atom_id res chain seq x y z
N MET A 1 6.97 8.88 -9.70
CA MET A 1 6.32 10.02 -10.39
C MET A 1 4.97 10.26 -9.72
N ARG A 2 4.75 11.42 -9.10
CA ARG A 2 3.41 11.83 -8.62
C ARG A 2 2.79 12.70 -9.69
N SER A 3 2.04 12.10 -10.59
CA SER A 3 1.37 12.77 -11.71
C SER A 3 0.15 11.94 -12.12
N ALA A 4 -0.74 12.52 -12.89
CA ALA A 4 -1.81 11.79 -13.57
C ALA A 4 -1.43 11.63 -15.05
N THR A 5 -1.75 10.48 -15.63
CA THR A 5 -1.60 10.22 -17.06
C THR A 5 -2.85 9.51 -17.53
N TYR A 6 -3.45 10.03 -18.60
CA TYR A 6 -4.65 9.50 -19.21
C TYR A 6 -4.33 9.09 -20.65
N LEU A 7 -4.99 8.05 -21.14
CA LEU A 7 -4.85 7.53 -22.50
C LEU A 7 -6.25 7.31 -23.07
N GLN A 8 -6.44 7.66 -24.34
CA GLN A 8 -7.66 7.33 -25.08
C GLN A 8 -7.60 5.89 -25.64
N PRO A 9 -8.75 5.27 -25.96
CA PRO A 9 -8.77 3.97 -26.62
C PRO A 9 -7.90 3.96 -27.89
N GLY A 10 -6.92 3.04 -27.94
CA GLY A 10 -5.98 2.91 -29.05
C GLY A 10 -4.77 3.87 -29.01
N GLU A 11 -4.72 4.82 -28.08
CA GLU A 11 -3.58 5.73 -27.92
C GLU A 11 -2.34 4.98 -27.43
N ARG A 12 -1.17 5.37 -27.95
CA ARG A 12 0.14 4.88 -27.50
C ARG A 12 0.98 6.07 -27.05
N ARG A 13 1.47 6.00 -25.81
CA ARG A 13 2.40 6.99 -25.24
C ARG A 13 3.67 6.30 -24.76
N GLY A 14 4.81 6.91 -25.04
CA GLY A 14 6.12 6.48 -24.54
C GLY A 14 6.79 7.57 -23.72
N CYS A 15 7.73 7.20 -22.87
CA CYS A 15 8.63 8.10 -22.16
C CYS A 15 10.08 7.74 -22.49
N VAL A 16 10.95 8.75 -22.64
CA VAL A 16 12.38 8.52 -22.86
C VAL A 16 13.13 8.19 -21.55
N GLY A 17 12.55 8.56 -20.41
CA GLY A 17 13.07 8.28 -19.07
C GLY A 17 12.12 8.80 -17.98
N CYS A 18 12.48 8.56 -16.72
CA CYS A 18 11.73 9.04 -15.56
C CYS A 18 12.00 10.54 -15.35
N HIS A 19 10.97 11.39 -15.42
CA HIS A 19 11.08 12.87 -15.31
C HIS A 19 11.85 13.58 -16.44
N GLU A 20 12.03 12.91 -17.58
CA GLU A 20 12.63 13.54 -18.78
C GLU A 20 11.67 14.50 -19.50
N PRO A 21 12.17 15.50 -20.23
CA PRO A 21 11.33 16.43 -20.99
C PRO A 21 10.46 15.71 -22.03
N MET A 22 9.19 16.11 -22.14
CA MET A 22 8.24 15.48 -23.06
C MET A 22 8.59 15.68 -24.55
N ALA A 23 9.34 16.74 -24.87
CA ALA A 23 9.76 17.05 -26.24
C ALA A 23 11.01 16.28 -26.67
N THR A 24 11.61 15.48 -25.78
CA THR A 24 12.79 14.69 -26.10
C THR A 24 12.36 13.40 -26.82
N ALA A 25 13.00 13.11 -27.96
CA ALA A 25 12.80 11.84 -28.65
C ALA A 25 13.77 10.78 -28.11
N ALA A 26 13.29 9.54 -27.97
CA ALA A 26 14.16 8.42 -27.62
C ALA A 26 15.11 8.14 -28.80
N PRO A 27 16.35 7.67 -28.54
CA PRO A 27 17.19 7.11 -29.58
C PRO A 27 16.46 5.96 -30.30
N ALA A 28 16.55 5.91 -31.62
CA ALA A 28 15.95 4.84 -32.42
C ALA A 28 16.69 3.51 -32.17
N ARG A 29 16.26 2.77 -31.14
CA ARG A 29 16.81 1.46 -30.78
C ARG A 29 15.67 0.47 -30.52
N GLN A 30 15.74 -0.69 -31.17
CA GLN A 30 14.80 -1.77 -30.88
C GLN A 30 15.18 -2.44 -29.55
N LEU A 31 14.42 -2.15 -28.49
CA LEU A 31 14.58 -2.78 -27.18
C LEU A 31 14.16 -4.26 -27.24
N MET A 32 14.85 -5.13 -26.50
CA MET A 32 14.52 -6.56 -26.43
C MET A 32 13.08 -6.81 -25.97
N ALA A 33 12.55 -5.96 -25.08
CA ALA A 33 11.17 -6.02 -24.62
C ALA A 33 10.14 -5.87 -25.76
N MET A 34 10.47 -5.12 -26.81
CA MET A 34 9.60 -4.89 -27.97
C MET A 34 9.63 -6.05 -28.98
N LYS A 35 10.49 -7.06 -28.78
CA LYS A 35 10.56 -8.24 -29.66
C LYS A 35 9.55 -9.34 -29.29
N ARG A 36 8.82 -9.18 -28.18
CA ARG A 36 7.76 -10.09 -27.75
C ARG A 36 6.46 -9.34 -27.53
N GLN A 37 5.36 -10.07 -27.45
CA GLN A 37 4.06 -9.50 -27.10
C GLN A 37 4.08 -8.88 -25.69
N PRO A 38 3.27 -7.82 -25.44
CA PRO A 38 3.05 -7.27 -24.11
C PRO A 38 2.65 -8.37 -23.11
N SER A 39 3.15 -8.27 -21.88
CA SER A 39 2.70 -9.16 -20.80
C SER A 39 1.26 -8.84 -20.41
N LEU A 40 0.48 -9.88 -20.07
CA LEU A 40 -0.81 -9.68 -19.41
C LEU A 40 -0.59 -9.16 -17.99
N ILE A 41 -1.44 -8.23 -17.56
CA ILE A 41 -1.39 -7.68 -16.21
C ILE A 41 -1.99 -8.72 -15.26
N GLU A 42 -1.18 -9.20 -14.32
CA GLU A 42 -1.66 -10.05 -13.23
C GLU A 42 -2.44 -9.21 -12.21
N PRO A 43 -3.61 -9.66 -11.74
CA PRO A 43 -4.32 -8.98 -10.67
C PRO A 43 -3.47 -8.88 -9.39
N GLY A 44 -3.59 -7.75 -8.69
CA GLY A 44 -3.01 -7.59 -7.36
C GLY A 44 -3.67 -8.51 -6.32
N PRO A 45 -3.10 -8.61 -5.11
CA PRO A 45 -3.69 -9.38 -4.03
C PRO A 45 -5.07 -8.84 -3.64
N ASP A 46 -5.87 -9.70 -2.98
CA ASP A 46 -7.15 -9.29 -2.40
C ASP A 46 -7.00 -8.05 -1.50
N GLY A 47 -7.99 -7.16 -1.58
CA GLY A 47 -7.99 -5.87 -0.90
C GLY A 47 -7.23 -4.75 -1.64
N THR A 48 -6.85 -4.93 -2.91
CA THR A 48 -6.23 -3.88 -3.74
C THR A 48 -7.14 -3.28 -4.83
N ARG A 49 -8.32 -3.87 -5.04
CA ARG A 49 -9.28 -3.44 -6.07
C ARG A 49 -10.73 -3.49 -5.58
N PRO A 50 -11.25 -2.39 -5.01
CA PRO A 50 -10.51 -1.22 -4.56
C PRO A 50 -9.74 -1.51 -3.28
N MET A 51 -8.89 -0.56 -2.88
CA MET A 51 -8.05 -0.73 -1.71
C MET A 51 -8.88 -0.94 -0.43
N SER A 52 -8.47 -1.85 0.44
CA SER A 52 -9.19 -2.17 1.68
C SER A 52 -8.22 -2.65 2.74
N TYR A 53 -7.95 -1.83 3.75
CA TYR A 53 -7.06 -2.20 4.86
C TYR A 53 -7.52 -3.46 5.60
N PRO A 54 -8.82 -3.63 5.94
CA PRO A 54 -9.30 -4.84 6.61
C PRO A 54 -9.13 -6.13 5.78
N ARG A 55 -9.06 -6.04 4.45
CA ARG A 55 -8.83 -7.21 3.58
C ARG A 55 -7.35 -7.44 3.24
N LEU A 56 -6.61 -6.36 3.02
CA LEU A 56 -5.22 -6.43 2.59
C LEU A 56 -4.25 -6.64 3.75
N VAL A 57 -4.40 -5.86 4.83
CA VAL A 57 -3.40 -5.72 5.89
C VAL A 57 -3.79 -6.45 7.16
N GLN A 58 -5.04 -6.31 7.62
CA GLN A 58 -5.47 -6.92 8.89
C GLN A 58 -5.20 -8.43 8.95
N PRO A 59 -5.42 -9.24 7.89
CA PRO A 59 -5.12 -10.67 7.94
C PRO A 59 -3.63 -11.00 8.12
N VAL A 60 -2.73 -10.10 7.68
CA VAL A 60 -1.30 -10.22 7.94
C VAL A 60 -1.03 -9.97 9.42
N LEU A 61 -1.64 -8.93 10.00
CA LEU A 61 -1.48 -8.61 11.43
C LEU A 61 -2.07 -9.71 12.32
N ASP A 62 -3.25 -10.24 11.98
CA ASP A 62 -3.91 -11.31 12.72
C ASP A 62 -3.03 -12.56 12.77
N ARG A 63 -2.38 -12.89 11.65
CA ARG A 63 -1.53 -14.09 11.53
C ARG A 63 -0.20 -13.95 12.26
N TYR A 64 0.42 -12.76 12.21
CA TYR A 64 1.83 -12.59 12.62
C TYR A 64 2.06 -11.71 13.84
N CYS A 65 1.10 -10.86 14.20
CA CYS A 65 1.33 -9.77 15.14
C CYS A 65 0.40 -9.84 16.36
N VAL A 66 -0.89 -10.12 16.16
CA VAL A 66 -1.93 -9.98 17.19
C VAL A 66 -1.68 -10.85 18.42
N SER A 67 -1.05 -12.02 18.29
CA SER A 67 -0.73 -12.89 19.45
C SER A 67 0.07 -12.18 20.55
N CYS A 68 0.98 -11.28 20.14
CA CYS A 68 1.75 -10.44 21.04
C CYS A 68 1.15 -9.04 21.18
N HIS A 69 0.42 -8.56 20.17
CA HIS A 69 -0.14 -7.22 20.07
C HIS A 69 -1.68 -7.21 20.18
N ASP A 70 -2.23 -7.80 21.24
CA ASP A 70 -3.68 -7.90 21.48
C ASP A 70 -4.24 -6.84 22.43
N GLY A 71 -3.39 -5.90 22.87
CA GLY A 71 -3.76 -4.85 23.84
C GLY A 71 -3.73 -5.28 25.30
N THR A 72 -3.39 -6.53 25.60
CA THR A 72 -3.19 -7.00 26.98
C THR A 72 -1.80 -6.64 27.50
N GLN A 73 -1.64 -6.61 28.82
CA GLN A 73 -0.36 -6.37 29.47
C GLN A 73 0.20 -7.68 30.03
N GLY A 74 1.50 -7.88 29.93
CA GLY A 74 2.17 -9.05 30.50
C GLY A 74 3.50 -9.39 29.84
N PRO A 75 4.22 -10.41 30.34
CA PRO A 75 5.45 -10.88 29.72
C PRO A 75 5.22 -11.32 28.27
N GLY A 76 6.05 -10.83 27.34
CA GLY A 76 5.94 -11.14 25.91
C GLY A 76 4.84 -10.39 25.17
N LYS A 77 4.09 -9.49 25.83
CA LYS A 77 3.09 -8.64 25.18
C LYS A 77 3.70 -7.34 24.67
N GLY A 78 3.35 -6.99 23.44
CA GLY A 78 3.67 -5.73 22.79
C GLY A 78 2.77 -4.61 23.32
N ARG A 79 3.31 -3.39 23.38
CA ARG A 79 2.59 -2.21 23.90
C ARG A 79 1.45 -1.72 23.00
N THR A 80 1.52 -2.07 21.72
CA THR A 80 0.61 -1.59 20.68
C THR A 80 -0.47 -2.63 20.44
N ASP A 81 -1.74 -2.25 20.46
CA ASP A 81 -2.85 -3.14 20.10
C ASP A 81 -3.05 -3.11 18.58
N LEU A 82 -2.86 -4.26 17.94
CA LEU A 82 -2.99 -4.46 16.49
C LEU A 82 -4.22 -5.30 16.12
N SER A 83 -5.19 -5.42 17.04
CA SER A 83 -6.46 -6.08 16.77
C SER A 83 -7.28 -5.33 15.70
N GLY A 84 -8.01 -6.10 14.89
CA GLY A 84 -8.99 -5.59 13.93
C GLY A 84 -10.26 -5.03 14.57
N THR A 85 -10.25 -4.75 15.88
CA THR A 85 -11.40 -4.19 16.60
C THR A 85 -11.84 -2.89 15.94
N ILE A 86 -13.12 -2.81 15.58
CA ILE A 86 -13.69 -1.59 15.02
C ILE A 86 -13.67 -0.51 16.09
N ASP A 87 -12.95 0.54 15.77
CA ASP A 87 -13.00 1.84 16.44
C ASP A 87 -13.51 2.77 15.32
N PRO A 88 -14.62 3.50 15.37
CA PRO A 88 -15.00 4.33 14.20
C PRO A 88 -14.14 5.60 14.07
N PRO A 89 -13.64 5.99 12.87
CA PRO A 89 -13.96 5.46 11.55
C PRO A 89 -13.00 4.37 11.00
N PHE A 90 -12.02 3.87 11.75
CA PHE A 90 -11.01 2.88 11.31
C PHE A 90 -10.68 1.84 12.39
N THR A 91 -10.22 0.64 12.05
CA THR A 91 -9.80 -0.33 13.09
C THR A 91 -8.72 0.22 14.05
N ARG A 92 -8.69 -0.36 15.25
CA ARG A 92 -7.71 -0.02 16.28
C ARG A 92 -6.27 -0.21 15.79
N SER A 93 -6.00 -1.32 15.11
CA SER A 93 -4.73 -1.60 14.43
C SER A 93 -4.27 -0.47 13.50
N TYR A 94 -5.15 0.04 12.65
CA TYR A 94 -4.82 1.10 11.70
C TYR A 94 -4.39 2.39 12.42
N ARG A 95 -5.13 2.80 13.47
CA ARG A 95 -4.77 3.99 14.26
C ARG A 95 -3.44 3.82 14.95
N ASN A 96 -3.22 2.66 15.53
CA ASN A 96 -2.06 2.35 16.33
C ASN A 96 -0.80 2.19 15.49
N LEU A 97 -0.93 1.86 14.20
CA LEU A 97 0.19 1.86 13.25
C LEU A 97 0.62 3.26 12.82
N LYS A 98 -0.26 4.27 12.87
CA LYS A 98 0.01 5.64 12.41
C LYS A 98 1.39 6.20 12.84
N PRO A 99 1.86 6.07 14.10
CA PRO A 99 3.16 6.63 14.51
C PRO A 99 4.40 5.94 13.89
N TYR A 100 4.20 4.87 13.12
CA TYR A 100 5.27 4.08 12.50
C TYR A 100 5.29 4.19 10.98
N LEU A 101 4.37 4.96 10.41
CA LEU A 101 4.19 5.10 8.97
C LEU A 101 4.67 6.46 8.52
N ASN A 102 5.28 6.50 7.33
CA ASN A 102 5.50 7.75 6.60
C ASN A 102 4.51 7.80 5.44
N TRP A 103 3.54 8.70 5.53
CA TRP A 103 2.59 8.95 4.44
C TRP A 103 2.63 10.42 4.05
N TYR A 104 2.34 10.68 2.79
CA TYR A 104 2.21 12.03 2.29
C TYR A 104 0.84 12.59 2.66
N ALA A 105 0.84 13.76 3.30
CA ALA A 105 -0.33 14.57 3.55
C ALA A 105 -0.10 15.98 2.99
N TRP A 106 -1.14 16.57 2.40
CA TRP A 106 -1.09 17.95 1.95
C TRP A 106 -0.70 18.88 3.12
N GLY A 107 0.32 19.72 2.92
CA GLY A 107 0.86 20.61 3.95
C GLY A 107 2.03 20.05 4.77
N HIS A 108 2.39 18.77 4.59
CA HIS A 108 3.54 18.15 5.23
C HIS A 108 4.46 17.49 4.19
N GLY A 109 5.75 17.86 4.20
CA GLY A 109 6.78 17.25 3.34
C GLY A 109 7.17 18.07 2.12
N HIS A 110 8.06 17.49 1.31
CA HIS A 110 8.70 18.18 0.19
C HIS A 110 7.75 18.33 -1.01
N HIS A 111 7.76 19.52 -1.64
CA HIS A 111 7.08 19.79 -2.92
C HIS A 111 7.66 18.97 -4.08
N ILE A 112 8.85 18.40 -3.88
CA ILE A 112 9.57 17.57 -4.84
C ILE A 112 9.52 16.13 -4.35
N THR A 113 9.29 15.20 -5.28
CA THR A 113 9.36 13.77 -5.00
C THR A 113 10.78 13.29 -5.25
N LEU A 114 11.51 12.90 -4.21
CA LEU A 114 12.83 12.29 -4.38
C LEU A 114 12.67 10.77 -4.53
N PRO A 115 13.43 10.12 -5.43
CA PRO A 115 13.44 8.67 -5.52
C PRO A 115 13.80 8.01 -4.17
N GLY A 116 13.07 6.96 -3.78
CA GLY A 116 13.30 6.22 -2.54
C GLY A 116 12.89 6.93 -1.24
N THR A 117 12.21 8.09 -1.32
CA THR A 117 11.84 8.87 -0.11
C THR A 117 10.34 8.80 0.22
N LEU A 118 9.67 7.70 -0.12
CA LEU A 118 8.23 7.53 0.06
C LEU A 118 7.89 6.12 0.56
N GLY A 119 6.67 5.94 1.04
CA GLY A 119 6.07 4.61 1.26
C GLY A 119 6.84 3.73 2.23
N ALA A 120 7.03 2.47 1.84
CA ALA A 120 7.67 1.44 2.66
C ALA A 120 9.13 1.79 3.00
N ASP A 121 9.88 2.36 2.06
CA ASP A 121 11.32 2.66 2.23
C ASP A 121 11.60 3.64 3.39
N THR A 122 10.65 4.52 3.67
CA THR A 122 10.80 5.58 4.68
C THR A 122 9.92 5.40 5.91
N SER A 123 9.03 4.41 5.90
CA SER A 123 8.19 4.08 7.04
C SER A 123 9.00 3.32 8.10
N ARG A 124 9.01 3.81 9.34
CA ARG A 124 9.70 3.15 10.47
C ARG A 124 9.22 1.71 10.69
N LEU A 125 7.98 1.40 10.31
CA LEU A 125 7.42 0.06 10.35
C LEU A 125 8.32 -0.96 9.64
N THR A 126 8.88 -0.63 8.48
CA THR A 126 9.77 -1.53 7.72
C THR A 126 10.98 -1.96 8.55
N ALA A 127 11.60 -1.02 9.28
CA ALA A 127 12.70 -1.33 10.18
C ALA A 127 12.26 -2.16 11.39
N ILE A 128 11.06 -1.91 11.94
CA ILE A 128 10.50 -2.64 13.08
C ILE A 128 10.25 -4.10 12.73
N LEU A 129 9.76 -4.40 11.52
CA LEU A 129 9.52 -5.77 11.05
C LEU A 129 10.78 -6.64 11.07
N SER A 130 11.97 -6.03 11.07
CA SER A 130 13.27 -6.70 11.08
C SER A 130 14.05 -6.48 12.38
N ASP A 131 13.44 -5.89 13.41
CA ASP A 131 14.13 -5.57 14.65
C ASP A 131 14.39 -6.83 15.52
N LYS A 132 15.16 -6.64 16.60
CA LYS A 132 15.51 -7.73 17.51
C LYS A 132 14.31 -8.34 18.24
N ASN A 133 13.20 -7.61 18.37
CA ASN A 133 11.98 -8.09 19.02
C ASN A 133 11.12 -8.92 18.06
N HIS A 134 11.24 -8.69 16.74
CA HIS A 134 10.46 -9.37 15.70
C HIS A 134 11.26 -10.42 14.92
N VAL A 135 12.56 -10.62 15.21
CA VAL A 135 13.42 -11.59 14.51
C VAL A 135 12.87 -13.03 14.52
N GLY A 136 12.07 -13.38 15.53
CA GLY A 136 11.41 -14.69 15.63
C GLY A 136 10.15 -14.83 14.75
N VAL A 137 9.61 -13.72 14.25
CA VAL A 137 8.41 -13.69 13.40
C VAL A 137 8.84 -13.76 11.93
N LYS A 138 8.72 -14.93 11.31
CA LYS A 138 9.03 -15.13 9.89
C LYS A 138 7.80 -14.85 9.04
N LEU A 139 7.67 -13.62 8.55
CA LEU A 139 6.67 -13.27 7.54
C LEU A 139 6.99 -14.00 6.23
N ASP A 140 5.98 -14.56 5.58
CA ASP A 140 6.15 -15.03 4.21
C ASP A 140 6.23 -13.84 3.22
N ASP A 141 6.86 -14.07 2.07
CA ASP A 141 7.09 -13.05 1.05
C ASP A 141 5.79 -12.37 0.59
N GLN A 142 4.67 -13.09 0.53
CA GLN A 142 3.41 -12.52 0.10
C GLN A 142 2.85 -11.57 1.16
N SER A 143 2.87 -11.98 2.42
CA SER A 143 2.48 -11.15 3.56
C SER A 143 3.33 -9.89 3.69
N LEU A 144 4.66 -10.01 3.52
CA LEU A 144 5.55 -8.86 3.54
C LEU A 144 5.24 -7.88 2.40
N ARG A 145 5.05 -8.39 1.18
CA ARG A 145 4.71 -7.58 0.00
C ARG A 145 3.36 -6.87 0.15
N LYS A 146 2.37 -7.46 0.85
CA LYS A 146 1.09 -6.78 1.15
C LYS A 146 1.28 -5.54 2.02
N LEU A 147 2.15 -5.62 3.04
CA LEU A 147 2.48 -4.48 3.89
C LEU A 147 3.20 -3.38 3.10
N TYR A 148 4.17 -3.74 2.27
CA TYR A 148 4.88 -2.80 1.41
C TYR A 148 3.95 -2.13 0.40
N LEU A 149 3.12 -2.92 -0.28
CA LEU A 149 2.14 -2.41 -1.23
C LEU A 149 1.19 -1.40 -0.59
N TRP A 150 0.71 -1.66 0.62
CA TRP A 150 -0.16 -0.75 1.35
C TRP A 150 0.56 0.55 1.75
N MET A 151 1.81 0.47 2.22
CA MET A 151 2.61 1.66 2.54
C MET A 151 2.91 2.50 1.29
N ASP A 152 3.30 1.85 0.19
CA ASP A 152 3.59 2.50 -1.10
C ASP A 152 2.35 3.11 -1.75
N ALA A 153 1.16 2.55 -1.49
CA ALA A 153 -0.13 3.11 -1.88
C ALA A 153 -0.57 4.32 -1.04
N ASN A 154 0.31 4.85 -0.17
CA ASN A 154 0.04 5.96 0.75
C ASN A 154 -0.96 5.62 1.86
N VAL A 155 -0.85 4.41 2.42
CA VAL A 155 -1.55 3.90 3.62
C VAL A 155 -3.07 4.07 3.67
N PRO A 156 -3.83 3.91 2.57
CA PRO A 156 -5.28 4.07 2.59
C PRO A 156 -5.96 3.05 3.51
N PHE A 157 -7.05 3.46 4.15
CA PHE A 157 -7.94 2.53 4.85
C PHE A 157 -9.07 2.05 3.94
N TYR A 158 -9.77 3.00 3.31
CA TYR A 158 -10.86 2.77 2.38
C TYR A 158 -10.40 3.02 0.94
N GLY A 159 -11.00 2.28 0.01
CA GLY A 159 -10.80 2.44 -1.43
C GLY A 159 -11.99 3.10 -2.13
N THR A 160 -12.90 3.68 -1.35
CA THR A 160 -14.15 4.27 -1.78
C THR A 160 -14.47 5.52 -0.97
N TYR A 161 -15.26 6.41 -1.58
CA TYR A 161 -15.76 7.63 -0.95
C TYR A 161 -17.23 7.51 -0.52
N TRP A 162 -17.94 6.42 -0.87
CA TRP A 162 -19.35 6.23 -0.56
C TRP A 162 -19.55 5.67 0.85
N PRO A 163 -20.35 6.32 1.73
CA PRO A 163 -20.49 5.90 3.13
C PRO A 163 -20.95 4.45 3.32
N GLU A 164 -21.87 3.96 2.49
CA GLU A 164 -22.37 2.59 2.53
C GLU A 164 -21.27 1.57 2.19
N GLU A 165 -20.43 1.88 1.20
CA GLU A 165 -19.31 1.02 0.81
C GLU A 165 -18.17 1.09 1.83
N GLN A 166 -17.93 2.25 2.45
CA GLN A 166 -17.00 2.36 3.58
C GLN A 166 -17.47 1.52 4.77
N ALA A 167 -18.76 1.57 5.10
CA ALA A 167 -19.33 0.73 6.17
C ALA A 167 -19.19 -0.78 5.87
N ALA A 168 -19.28 -1.17 4.59
CA ALA A 168 -19.01 -2.52 4.14
C ALA A 168 -17.52 -2.89 4.27
N GLN A 169 -16.63 -2.05 3.74
CA GLN A 169 -15.18 -2.26 3.82
C GLN A 169 -14.66 -2.29 5.27
N LEU A 170 -15.23 -1.49 6.18
CA LEU A 170 -14.88 -1.49 7.60
C LEU A 170 -15.11 -2.85 8.26
N LYS A 171 -16.09 -3.61 7.76
CA LYS A 171 -16.42 -4.98 8.19
C LYS A 171 -15.66 -6.04 7.38
N GLY A 172 -14.73 -5.64 6.52
CA GLY A 172 -13.95 -6.53 5.66
C GLY A 172 -14.68 -7.02 4.42
N ALA A 173 -15.85 -6.46 4.07
CA ALA A 173 -16.53 -6.82 2.84
C ALA A 173 -15.80 -6.26 1.61
N ALA A 174 -15.82 -7.01 0.50
CA ALA A 174 -15.41 -6.49 -0.79
C ALA A 174 -16.47 -5.51 -1.30
N VAL A 175 -16.03 -4.53 -2.09
CA VAL A 175 -16.88 -3.58 -2.81
C VAL A 175 -16.38 -3.51 -4.24
N ASP A 176 -17.25 -3.22 -5.19
CA ASP A 176 -16.85 -3.18 -6.58
C ASP A 176 -16.06 -1.90 -6.91
N PRO A 177 -15.22 -1.92 -7.96
CA PRO A 177 -14.66 -0.70 -8.50
C PRO A 177 -15.76 0.27 -8.94
N PRO A 178 -15.50 1.59 -8.94
CA PRO A 178 -16.45 2.58 -9.46
C PRO A 178 -16.89 2.23 -10.88
N ALA A 179 -18.16 2.46 -11.19
CA ALA A 179 -18.73 2.19 -12.52
C ALA A 179 -18.09 3.02 -13.65
N LEU A 180 -17.46 4.16 -13.29
CA LEU A 180 -16.73 5.03 -14.21
C LEU A 180 -15.26 5.10 -13.74
N GLN A 181 -14.33 4.68 -14.60
CA GLN A 181 -12.88 4.70 -14.40
C GLN A 181 -12.18 5.49 -15.49
#